data_AF-X0QRP4-F1
#
_entry.id   AF-X0QRP4-F1
#
_cell.length_a   1.000
_cell.length_b   1.000
_cell.length_c   1.000
_cell.angle_alpha   90.00
_cell.angle_beta   90.00
_cell.angle_gamma   90.00
#
_symmetry.space_group_name_H-M   'P 1'
#
loop_
_entity.id
_entity.type
_entity.pdbx_description
1 polymer ?
#
loop_
_entity_poly.entity_id
_entity_poly.type
_entity_poly.pdbx_seq_one_letter_code
_entity_poly.pdbx_strand_id
1 'polypeptide(L)'
;MSQASSISLTNSKSTSHIQIDDVTHFLLELDALKRVNRRSYVTQTTRKENSAEHSWHLAMACWSIAELFALDVNHEKLLKMALVHDLGEIDAGDTFLYADTRTDAHVEERAGIARLQRERGNSISDLSEVWEAQETGSSKESQLLRVVDRLLPFLLNLNTNGKTWIELGVTRSQVAGAHAFIKDSFPPIHDWLSHNIEYATQKGWLIDA
;
A
#
# COMPACT_ATOMS: atom_id res chain seq x y z
N MET A 1 1.90 -41.81 -22.75
CA MET A 1 1.20 -40.50 -22.76
C MET A 1 0.33 -40.46 -21.51
N SER A 2 0.74 -39.71 -20.49
CA SER A 2 -0.03 -39.56 -19.24
C SER A 2 -1.24 -38.68 -19.51
N GLN A 3 -2.45 -39.19 -19.34
CA GLN A 3 -3.66 -38.37 -19.30
C GLN A 3 -3.59 -37.52 -18.03
N ALA A 4 -3.35 -36.22 -18.18
CA ALA A 4 -3.52 -35.28 -17.08
C ALA A 4 -5.00 -35.29 -16.69
N SER A 5 -5.32 -35.82 -15.52
CA SER A 5 -6.65 -35.71 -14.94
C SER A 5 -6.98 -34.22 -14.74
N SER A 6 -8.12 -33.78 -15.27
CA SER A 6 -8.60 -32.42 -15.03
C SER A 6 -8.92 -32.25 -13.55
N ILE A 7 -8.10 -31.50 -12.82
CA ILE A 7 -8.35 -31.17 -11.43
C ILE A 7 -9.47 -30.13 -11.40
N SER A 8 -10.68 -30.55 -10.98
CA SER A 8 -11.76 -29.60 -10.69
C SER A 8 -11.42 -28.84 -9.41
N LEU A 9 -11.42 -27.52 -9.47
CA LEU A 9 -11.27 -26.65 -8.29
C LEU A 9 -12.57 -26.53 -7.47
N THR A 10 -13.68 -27.08 -7.96
CA THR A 10 -15.00 -26.95 -7.33
C THR A 10 -15.70 -28.30 -7.18
N ASN A 11 -16.52 -28.42 -6.14
CA ASN A 11 -17.51 -29.47 -5.99
C ASN A 11 -18.88 -28.92 -6.44
N SER A 12 -19.53 -29.53 -7.42
CA SER A 12 -20.73 -28.99 -8.09
C SER A 12 -21.93 -28.77 -7.17
N LYS A 13 -21.99 -29.44 -6.01
CA LYS A 13 -23.02 -29.19 -4.98
C LYS A 13 -22.81 -27.91 -4.18
N SER A 14 -21.60 -27.34 -4.19
CA SER A 14 -21.24 -26.17 -3.38
C SER A 14 -21.44 -24.84 -4.09
N THR A 15 -21.65 -24.86 -5.42
CA THR A 15 -21.64 -23.64 -6.25
C THR A 15 -23.03 -23.22 -6.74
N SER A 16 -24.08 -24.00 -6.48
CA SER A 16 -25.45 -23.74 -6.98
C SER A 16 -26.08 -22.45 -6.46
N HIS A 17 -25.56 -21.90 -5.35
CA HIS A 17 -26.01 -20.63 -4.77
C HIS A 17 -25.16 -19.42 -5.19
N ILE A 18 -24.04 -19.64 -5.89
CA ILE A 18 -23.11 -18.57 -6.27
C ILE A 18 -23.60 -17.92 -7.58
N GLN A 19 -23.90 -16.63 -7.52
CA GLN A 19 -24.21 -15.82 -8.69
C GLN A 19 -22.91 -15.31 -9.32
N ILE A 20 -22.54 -15.84 -10.48
CA ILE A 20 -21.29 -15.46 -11.16
C ILE A 20 -21.28 -13.99 -11.56
N ASP A 21 -22.44 -13.42 -11.89
CA ASP A 21 -22.56 -11.99 -12.19
C ASP A 21 -22.19 -11.12 -10.99
N ASP A 22 -22.54 -11.53 -9.76
CA ASP A 22 -22.13 -10.82 -8.55
C ASP A 22 -20.63 -10.99 -8.29
N VAL A 23 -20.09 -12.20 -8.46
CA VAL A 23 -18.64 -12.46 -8.31
C VAL A 23 -17.84 -11.57 -9.26
N THR A 24 -18.20 -11.57 -10.55
CA THR A 24 -17.49 -10.76 -11.55
C THR A 24 -17.68 -9.26 -11.32
N HIS A 25 -18.83 -8.83 -10.81
CA HIS A 25 -19.04 -7.44 -10.38
C HIS A 25 -18.05 -7.02 -9.30
N PHE A 26 -17.90 -7.80 -8.22
CA PHE A 26 -16.94 -7.47 -7.17
C PHE A 26 -15.50 -7.45 -7.68
N LEU A 27 -15.12 -8.37 -8.58
CA LEU A 27 -13.79 -8.36 -9.19
C LEU A 27 -13.52 -7.09 -10.01
N LEU A 28 -14.54 -6.55 -10.69
CA LEU A 28 -14.44 -5.28 -11.42
C LEU A 28 -14.44 -4.07 -10.49
N GLU A 29 -15.13 -4.13 -9.36
CA GLU A 29 -15.05 -3.09 -8.32
C GLU A 29 -13.62 -3.00 -7.77
N LEU A 30 -12.92 -4.11 -7.56
CA LEU A 30 -11.50 -4.08 -7.15
C LEU A 30 -10.57 -3.55 -8.25
N ASP A 31 -10.88 -3.81 -9.53
CA ASP A 31 -10.10 -3.29 -10.67
C ASP A 31 -10.05 -1.76 -10.70
N ALA A 32 -11.10 -1.10 -10.18
CA ALA A 32 -11.21 0.35 -10.10
C ALA A 32 -10.03 1.03 -9.38
N LEU A 33 -9.33 0.33 -8.47
CA LEU A 33 -8.16 0.84 -7.76
C LEU A 33 -7.04 1.28 -8.73
N LYS A 34 -6.93 0.63 -9.90
CA LYS A 34 -5.93 0.99 -10.93
C LYS A 34 -6.12 2.39 -11.50
N ARG A 35 -7.29 3.01 -11.29
CA ARG A 35 -7.61 4.36 -11.77
C ARG A 35 -7.12 5.45 -10.81
N VAL A 36 -6.79 5.09 -9.57
CA VAL A 36 -6.33 6.03 -8.55
C VAL A 36 -4.84 6.25 -8.75
N ASN A 37 -4.45 7.45 -9.17
CA ASN A 37 -3.05 7.82 -9.34
C ASN A 37 -2.49 8.44 -8.05
N ARG A 38 -1.34 7.93 -7.62
CA ARG A 38 -0.52 8.47 -6.54
C ARG A 38 0.37 9.60 -7.06
N ARG A 39 1.12 10.23 -6.16
CA ARG A 39 2.09 11.30 -6.52
C ARG A 39 3.46 10.78 -6.95
N SER A 40 3.79 9.54 -6.61
CA SER A 40 5.05 8.90 -7.00
C SER A 40 5.13 8.67 -8.51
N TYR A 41 6.33 8.73 -9.07
CA TYR A 41 6.58 8.33 -10.46
C TYR A 41 7.21 6.95 -10.52
N VAL A 42 6.78 6.14 -11.49
CA VAL A 42 7.37 4.82 -11.70
C VAL A 42 8.76 4.97 -12.29
N THR A 43 9.70 4.18 -11.77
CA THR A 43 11.11 4.18 -12.19
C THR A 43 11.23 4.05 -13.72
N GLN A 44 12.11 4.86 -14.30
CA GLN A 44 12.40 4.86 -15.74
C GLN A 44 11.18 5.15 -16.65
N THR A 45 10.16 5.83 -16.13
CA THR A 45 8.99 6.23 -16.92
C THR A 45 8.60 7.68 -16.63
N THR A 46 7.60 8.19 -17.36
CA THR A 46 6.98 9.50 -17.12
C THR A 46 5.63 9.39 -16.41
N ARG A 47 5.13 8.18 -16.16
CA ARG A 47 3.82 7.94 -15.56
C ARG A 47 3.89 8.00 -14.04
N LYS A 48 2.77 8.39 -13.44
CA LYS A 48 2.55 8.23 -12.01
C LYS A 48 2.30 6.76 -11.68
N GLU A 49 2.65 6.41 -10.46
CA GLU A 49 2.23 5.18 -9.82
C GLU A 49 0.72 5.24 -9.56
N ASN A 50 0.00 4.12 -9.70
CA ASN A 50 -1.37 3.95 -9.24
C ASN A 50 -1.44 3.09 -7.98
N SER A 51 -2.53 3.17 -7.23
CA SER A 51 -2.64 2.52 -5.92
C SER A 51 -2.63 0.98 -5.99
N ALA A 52 -3.07 0.40 -7.11
CA ALA A 52 -3.02 -1.05 -7.30
C ALA A 52 -1.57 -1.56 -7.54
N GLU A 53 -0.78 -0.85 -8.34
CA GLU A 53 0.63 -1.21 -8.53
C GLU A 53 1.49 -0.91 -7.28
N HIS A 54 1.17 0.14 -6.52
CA HIS A 54 1.77 0.40 -5.21
C HIS A 54 1.48 -0.75 -4.25
N SER A 55 0.22 -1.21 -4.17
CA SER A 55 -0.18 -2.33 -3.29
C SER A 55 0.52 -3.63 -3.65
N TRP A 56 0.70 -3.92 -4.94
CA TRP A 56 1.52 -5.06 -5.39
C TRP A 56 2.98 -4.91 -4.94
N HIS A 57 3.57 -3.74 -5.14
CA HIS A 57 4.96 -3.47 -4.78
C HIS A 57 5.17 -3.54 -3.26
N LEU A 58 4.22 -3.00 -2.49
CA LEU A 58 4.19 -3.04 -1.03
C LEU A 58 4.13 -4.48 -0.51
N ALA A 59 3.26 -5.32 -1.06
CA ALA A 59 3.15 -6.73 -0.68
C ALA A 59 4.47 -7.49 -0.93
N MET A 60 5.07 -7.29 -2.11
CA MET A 60 6.37 -7.90 -2.45
C MET A 60 7.51 -7.40 -1.56
N ALA A 61 7.56 -6.09 -1.29
CA ALA A 61 8.59 -5.48 -0.47
C ALA A 61 8.46 -5.92 1.01
N CYS A 62 7.25 -5.97 1.55
CA CYS A 62 6.97 -6.45 2.89
C CYS A 62 7.42 -7.90 3.07
N TRP A 63 7.05 -8.79 2.14
CA TRP A 63 7.49 -10.18 2.19
C TRP A 63 9.01 -10.31 2.10
N SER A 64 9.64 -9.62 1.15
CA SER A 64 11.10 -9.67 1.00
C SER A 64 11.84 -9.17 2.23
N ILE A 65 11.36 -8.10 2.88
CA ILE A 65 11.98 -7.54 4.09
C ILE A 65 11.75 -8.47 5.28
N ALA A 66 10.55 -9.07 5.42
CA ALA A 66 10.28 -10.04 6.46
C ALA A 66 11.26 -11.22 6.40
N GLU A 67 11.50 -11.78 5.21
CA GLU A 67 12.46 -12.87 5.00
C GLU A 67 13.90 -12.42 5.26
N LEU A 68 14.31 -11.27 4.71
CA LEU A 68 15.68 -10.76 4.83
C LEU A 68 16.07 -10.48 6.29
N PHE A 69 15.14 -9.95 7.08
CA PHE A 69 15.36 -9.65 8.50
C PHE A 69 14.94 -10.81 9.42
N ALA A 70 14.52 -11.96 8.86
CA ALA A 70 14.02 -13.11 9.61
C ALA A 70 12.96 -12.73 10.66
N LEU A 71 12.01 -11.88 10.28
CA LEU A 71 10.98 -11.37 11.17
C LEU A 71 9.94 -12.45 11.49
N ASP A 72 9.60 -12.58 12.77
CA ASP A 72 8.51 -13.43 13.23
C ASP A 72 7.16 -12.73 13.00
N VAL A 73 6.64 -12.85 11.77
CA VAL A 73 5.37 -12.28 11.31
C VAL A 73 4.49 -13.35 10.65
N ASN A 74 3.18 -13.16 10.69
CA ASN A 74 2.26 -13.95 9.88
C ASN A 74 2.20 -13.37 8.45
N HIS A 75 2.82 -14.08 7.50
CA HIS A 75 2.87 -13.68 6.09
C HIS A 75 1.49 -13.56 5.44
N GLU A 76 0.55 -14.45 5.75
CA GLU A 76 -0.81 -14.38 5.20
C GLU A 76 -1.50 -13.08 5.66
N LYS A 77 -1.41 -12.77 6.95
CA LYS A 77 -1.96 -11.53 7.52
C LYS A 77 -1.29 -10.30 6.89
N LEU A 78 0.04 -10.27 6.83
CA LEU A 78 0.82 -9.18 6.25
C LEU A 78 0.43 -8.91 4.79
N LEU A 79 0.34 -9.95 3.98
CA LEU A 79 0.00 -9.83 2.55
C LEU A 79 -1.45 -9.41 2.36
N LYS A 80 -2.39 -9.93 3.15
CA LYS A 80 -3.79 -9.46 3.14
C LYS A 80 -3.86 -7.97 3.47
N MET A 81 -3.18 -7.52 4.52
CA MET A 81 -3.13 -6.11 4.90
C MET A 81 -2.56 -5.24 3.78
N ALA A 82 -1.44 -5.64 3.18
CA ALA A 82 -0.81 -4.89 2.07
C ALA A 82 -1.71 -4.79 0.84
N LEU A 83 -2.48 -5.84 0.52
CA LEU A 83 -3.39 -5.82 -0.63
C LEU A 83 -4.64 -4.97 -0.40
N VAL A 84 -5.09 -4.82 0.86
CA VAL A 84 -6.32 -4.07 1.17
C VAL A 84 -6.08 -2.61 1.56
N HIS A 85 -4.85 -2.22 1.93
CA HIS A 85 -4.58 -0.93 2.58
C HIS A 85 -5.14 0.29 1.83
N ASP A 86 -4.97 0.34 0.50
CA ASP A 86 -5.45 1.45 -0.33
C ASP A 86 -6.83 1.20 -0.97
N LEU A 87 -7.56 0.11 -0.64
CA LEU A 87 -8.87 -0.15 -1.28
C LEU A 87 -9.91 0.95 -1.01
N GLY A 88 -9.80 1.66 0.11
CA GLY A 88 -10.65 2.82 0.40
C GLY A 88 -10.46 3.98 -0.57
N GLU A 89 -9.29 4.08 -1.20
CA GLU A 89 -8.97 5.14 -2.17
C GLU A 89 -9.77 5.01 -3.48
N ILE A 90 -10.43 3.87 -3.74
CA ILE A 90 -11.35 3.71 -4.88
C ILE A 90 -12.41 4.82 -4.88
N ASP A 91 -12.92 5.15 -3.69
CA ASP A 91 -13.96 6.16 -3.51
C ASP A 91 -13.38 7.50 -3.01
N ALA A 92 -12.36 7.47 -2.16
CA ALA A 92 -11.76 8.66 -1.55
C ALA A 92 -10.70 9.36 -2.44
N GLY A 93 -10.04 8.61 -3.32
CA GLY A 93 -8.82 9.02 -4.01
C GLY A 93 -7.56 8.98 -3.14
N ASP A 94 -6.39 9.15 -3.75
CA ASP A 94 -5.09 9.19 -3.07
C ASP A 94 -4.89 10.52 -2.34
N THR A 95 -4.61 10.45 -1.03
CA THR A 95 -4.20 11.61 -0.23
C THR A 95 -2.69 11.62 -0.01
N PHE A 96 -2.04 12.64 -0.56
CA PHE A 96 -0.58 12.75 -0.50
C PHE A 96 -0.05 12.83 0.93
N LEU A 97 1.06 12.13 1.19
CA LEU A 97 1.67 11.96 2.51
C LEU A 97 1.90 13.27 3.29
N TYR A 98 2.29 14.34 2.58
CA TYR A 98 2.63 15.64 3.16
C TYR A 98 1.54 16.71 2.96
N ALA A 99 0.33 16.32 2.53
CA ALA A 99 -0.78 17.26 2.37
C ALA A 99 -1.40 17.62 3.73
N ASP A 100 -1.80 18.89 3.88
CA ASP A 100 -2.47 19.37 5.10
C ASP A 100 -3.84 18.72 5.32
N THR A 101 -4.50 18.27 4.25
CA THR A 101 -5.82 17.63 4.29
C THR A 101 -5.78 16.17 4.78
N ARG A 102 -4.60 15.63 5.08
CA ARG A 102 -4.43 14.22 5.43
C ARG A 102 -5.09 13.80 6.75
N THR A 103 -5.40 14.75 7.64
CA THR A 103 -6.04 14.46 8.92
C THR A 103 -7.38 13.73 8.78
N ASP A 104 -8.13 13.96 7.70
CA ASP A 104 -9.47 13.40 7.52
C ASP A 104 -9.55 12.32 6.43
N ALA A 105 -8.45 12.02 5.73
CA ALA A 105 -8.43 11.04 4.62
C ALA A 105 -8.98 9.66 5.03
N HIS A 106 -8.56 9.17 6.19
CA HIS A 106 -9.01 7.91 6.77
C HIS A 106 -10.53 7.81 6.98
N VAL A 107 -11.26 8.93 7.06
CA VAL A 107 -12.73 8.93 7.21
C VAL A 107 -13.40 8.49 5.90
N GLU A 108 -12.99 9.09 4.78
CA GLU A 108 -13.53 8.77 3.46
C GLU A 108 -13.10 7.37 3.01
N GLU A 109 -11.84 7.00 3.25
CA GLU A 109 -11.34 5.65 2.94
C GLU A 109 -12.10 4.58 3.73
N ARG A 110 -12.34 4.78 5.04
CA ARG A 110 -13.13 3.85 5.85
C ARG A 110 -14.56 3.70 5.35
N ALA A 111 -15.16 4.79 4.85
CA ALA A 111 -16.49 4.73 4.24
C ALA A 111 -16.48 3.89 2.94
N GLY A 112 -15.46 4.04 2.10
CA GLY A 112 -15.28 3.23 0.89
C GLY A 112 -15.07 1.75 1.21
N ILE A 113 -14.27 1.42 2.21
CA ILE A 113 -14.10 0.05 2.69
C ILE A 113 -15.42 -0.53 3.22
N ALA A 114 -16.20 0.25 3.96
CA ALA A 114 -17.50 -0.18 4.45
C ALA A 114 -18.50 -0.42 3.30
N ARG A 115 -18.41 0.34 2.19
CA ARG A 115 -19.17 0.07 0.96
C ARG A 115 -18.72 -1.24 0.33
N LEU A 116 -17.42 -1.43 0.09
CA LEU A 116 -16.85 -2.65 -0.50
C LEU A 116 -17.19 -3.90 0.32
N GLN A 117 -17.20 -3.80 1.66
CA GLN A 117 -17.61 -4.88 2.55
C GLN A 117 -19.06 -5.33 2.32
N ARG A 118 -19.94 -4.42 1.90
CA ARG A 118 -21.35 -4.68 1.59
C ARG A 118 -21.61 -4.90 0.09
N GLU A 119 -20.57 -4.83 -0.74
CA GLU A 119 -20.70 -4.92 -2.19
C GLU A 119 -21.14 -6.34 -2.59
N ARG A 120 -22.05 -6.42 -3.57
CA ARG A 120 -22.53 -7.71 -4.05
C ARG A 120 -21.37 -8.53 -4.59
N GLY A 121 -21.35 -9.83 -4.27
CA GLY A 121 -20.29 -10.74 -4.70
C GLY A 121 -19.00 -10.70 -3.87
N ASN A 122 -18.88 -9.78 -2.91
CA ASN A 122 -17.80 -9.83 -1.94
C ASN A 122 -18.02 -10.99 -0.95
N SER A 123 -17.11 -11.95 -0.93
CA SER A 123 -17.12 -13.09 0.01
C SER A 123 -16.11 -12.94 1.15
N ILE A 124 -15.37 -11.83 1.22
CA ILE A 124 -14.39 -11.55 2.27
C ILE A 124 -15.13 -10.96 3.46
N SER A 125 -15.39 -11.79 4.48
CA SER A 125 -16.21 -11.40 5.64
C SER A 125 -15.54 -10.39 6.58
N ASP A 126 -14.22 -10.29 6.52
CA ASP A 126 -13.36 -9.54 7.42
C ASP A 126 -12.63 -8.38 6.71
N LEU A 127 -13.07 -7.97 5.50
CA LEU A 127 -12.39 -6.93 4.70
C LEU A 127 -12.20 -5.64 5.50
N SER A 128 -13.25 -5.16 6.17
CA SER A 128 -13.17 -3.96 7.01
C SER A 128 -12.28 -4.15 8.25
N GLU A 129 -12.24 -5.36 8.82
CA GLU A 129 -11.39 -5.65 9.98
C GLU A 129 -9.91 -5.66 9.59
N VAL A 130 -9.57 -6.29 8.47
CA VAL A 130 -8.18 -6.32 7.95
C VAL A 130 -7.72 -4.92 7.60
N TRP A 131 -8.58 -4.09 6.98
CA TRP A 131 -8.25 -2.70 6.69
C TRP A 131 -8.08 -1.86 7.96
N GLU A 132 -8.96 -2.00 8.96
CA GLU A 132 -8.81 -1.24 10.21
C GLU A 132 -7.55 -1.66 10.98
N ALA A 133 -7.20 -2.95 10.94
CA ALA A 133 -5.99 -3.47 11.55
C ALA A 133 -4.71 -2.92 10.90
N GLN A 134 -4.74 -2.55 9.61
CA GLN A 134 -3.60 -1.88 8.98
C GLN A 134 -3.52 -0.41 9.39
N GLU A 135 -4.66 0.27 9.50
CA GLU A 135 -4.73 1.71 9.76
C GLU A 135 -4.34 2.05 11.21
N THR A 136 -4.90 1.32 12.18
CA THR A 136 -4.78 1.64 13.61
C THR A 136 -4.12 0.55 14.45
N GLY A 137 -3.79 -0.59 13.82
CA GLY A 137 -3.16 -1.72 14.51
C GLY A 137 -1.73 -1.46 14.96
N SER A 138 -1.27 -2.30 15.88
CA SER A 138 0.07 -2.25 16.46
C SER A 138 0.82 -3.58 16.40
N SER A 139 0.31 -4.57 15.64
CA SER A 139 0.99 -5.84 15.43
C SER A 139 2.27 -5.67 14.61
N LYS A 140 3.17 -6.66 14.67
CA LYS A 140 4.41 -6.66 13.89
C LYS A 140 4.15 -6.50 12.38
N GLU A 141 3.06 -7.08 11.88
CA GLU A 141 2.62 -6.92 10.49
C GLU A 141 2.24 -5.48 10.15
N SER A 142 1.38 -4.83 10.96
CA SER A 142 1.00 -3.42 10.75
C SER A 142 2.22 -2.49 10.82
N GLN A 143 3.15 -2.75 11.75
CA GLN A 143 4.36 -1.94 11.88
C GLN A 143 5.28 -2.09 10.65
N LEU A 144 5.52 -3.34 10.21
CA LEU A 144 6.30 -3.60 9.00
C LEU A 144 5.66 -2.95 7.78
N LEU A 145 4.35 -3.15 7.56
CA LEU A 145 3.61 -2.56 6.46
C LEU A 145 3.77 -1.04 6.44
N ARG A 146 3.56 -0.37 7.58
CA ARG A 146 3.68 1.08 7.71
C ARG A 146 5.10 1.58 7.42
N VAL A 147 6.14 0.85 7.83
CA VAL A 147 7.54 1.19 7.53
C VAL A 147 7.79 1.11 6.04
N VAL A 148 7.38 0.02 5.39
CA VAL A 148 7.62 -0.23 3.97
C VAL A 148 6.80 0.74 3.10
N ASP A 149 5.55 1.02 3.47
CA ASP A 149 4.70 2.00 2.79
C ASP A 149 5.30 3.42 2.79
N ARG A 150 6.07 3.79 3.83
CA ARG A 150 6.83 5.06 3.85
C ARG A 150 8.11 4.98 3.03
N LEU A 151 8.77 3.83 3.03
CA LEU A 151 10.03 3.62 2.31
C LEU A 151 9.86 3.65 0.80
N LEU A 152 8.80 3.06 0.24
CA LEU A 152 8.60 2.98 -1.21
C LEU A 152 8.55 4.36 -1.92
N PRO A 153 7.68 5.30 -1.55
CA PRO A 153 7.65 6.62 -2.19
C PRO A 153 8.95 7.41 -1.96
N PHE A 154 9.67 7.15 -0.87
CA PHE A 154 11.00 7.72 -0.65
C PHE A 154 12.02 7.20 -1.68
N LEU A 155 12.06 5.88 -1.90
CA LEU A 155 12.91 5.27 -2.93
C LEU A 155 12.57 5.80 -4.33
N LEU A 156 11.28 5.96 -4.65
CA LEU A 156 10.85 6.47 -5.95
C LEU A 156 11.27 7.93 -6.15
N ASN A 157 11.22 8.77 -5.10
CA ASN A 157 11.76 10.13 -5.19
C ASN A 157 13.27 10.15 -5.43
N LEU A 158 14.06 9.35 -4.71
CA LEU A 158 15.50 9.27 -4.96
C LEU A 158 15.82 8.83 -6.40
N ASN A 159 15.07 7.86 -6.94
CA ASN A 159 15.26 7.36 -8.30
C ASN A 159 14.75 8.31 -9.39
N THR A 160 14.07 9.39 -9.01
CA THR A 160 13.53 10.39 -9.94
C THR A 160 14.13 11.78 -9.70
N ASN A 161 15.28 11.83 -9.03
CA ASN A 161 15.97 13.07 -8.67
C ASN A 161 15.05 14.05 -7.92
N GLY A 162 14.25 13.52 -6.99
CA GLY A 162 13.34 14.30 -6.15
C GLY A 162 12.15 14.91 -6.87
N LYS A 163 11.75 14.38 -8.03
CA LYS A 163 10.72 15.01 -8.87
C LYS A 163 9.44 15.37 -8.12
N THR A 164 8.84 14.43 -7.38
CA THR A 164 7.62 14.69 -6.62
C THR A 164 7.87 15.66 -5.46
N TRP A 165 9.00 15.53 -4.76
CA TRP A 165 9.39 16.48 -3.72
C TRP A 165 9.53 17.91 -4.24
N ILE A 166 10.18 18.12 -5.39
CA ILE A 166 10.35 19.43 -6.03
C ILE A 166 9.00 19.99 -6.51
N GLU A 167 8.22 19.18 -7.23
CA GLU A 167 6.91 19.60 -7.77
C GLU A 167 5.94 20.06 -6.68
N LEU A 168 6.04 19.49 -5.48
CA LEU A 168 5.14 19.75 -4.35
C LEU A 168 5.77 20.59 -3.24
N GLY A 169 6.99 21.10 -3.43
CA GLY A 169 7.67 21.94 -2.46
C GLY A 169 7.89 21.28 -1.10
N VAL A 170 8.21 19.99 -1.09
CA VAL A 170 8.37 19.22 0.15
C VAL A 170 9.65 19.63 0.89
N THR A 171 9.53 19.86 2.19
CA THR A 171 10.67 20.25 3.04
C THR A 171 11.39 19.03 3.60
N ARG A 172 12.67 19.23 3.94
CA ARG A 172 13.47 18.26 4.69
C ARG A 172 12.78 17.85 5.99
N SER A 173 12.21 18.82 6.71
CA SER A 173 11.53 18.63 7.99
C SER A 173 10.26 17.76 7.85
N GLN A 174 9.48 17.93 6.78
CA GLN A 174 8.33 17.07 6.48
C GLN A 174 8.76 15.62 6.23
N VAL A 175 9.81 15.41 5.43
CA VAL A 175 10.31 14.06 5.16
C VAL A 175 10.86 13.42 6.43
N ALA A 176 11.70 14.12 7.20
CA ALA A 176 12.27 13.59 8.44
C ALA A 176 11.17 13.23 9.46
N GLY A 177 10.18 14.11 9.65
CA GLY A 177 9.05 13.87 10.56
C GLY A 177 8.22 12.65 10.17
N ALA A 178 7.92 12.47 8.88
CA ALA A 178 7.14 11.34 8.40
C ALA A 178 7.82 9.97 8.59
N HIS A 179 9.15 9.94 8.73
CA HIS A 179 9.95 8.72 8.89
C HIS A 179 10.49 8.50 10.31
N ALA A 180 10.34 9.47 11.21
CA ALA A 180 10.95 9.44 12.55
C ALA A 180 10.60 8.20 13.37
N PHE A 181 9.36 7.71 13.25
CA PHE A 181 8.89 6.51 13.98
C PHE A 181 9.66 5.23 13.61
N ILE A 182 10.32 5.19 12.45
CA ILE A 182 11.07 4.02 11.97
C ILE A 182 12.32 3.79 12.83
N LYS A 183 12.83 4.83 13.49
CA LYS A 183 14.07 4.79 14.30
C LYS A 183 14.06 3.66 15.33
N ASP A 184 12.92 3.48 16.02
CA ASP A 184 12.82 2.52 17.10
C ASP A 184 12.50 1.09 16.61
N SER A 185 11.83 0.96 15.45
CA SER A 185 11.44 -0.34 14.89
C SER A 185 12.48 -0.94 13.93
N PHE A 186 13.14 -0.11 13.11
CA PHE A 186 14.13 -0.52 12.11
C PHE A 186 15.30 0.50 12.06
N PRO A 187 16.18 0.52 13.08
CA PRO A 187 17.29 1.48 13.13
C PRO A 187 18.15 1.52 11.86
N PRO A 188 18.54 0.37 11.25
CA PRO A 188 19.36 0.41 10.02
C PRO A 188 18.65 1.08 8.83
N ILE A 189 17.33 0.91 8.71
CA ILE A 189 16.54 1.57 7.65
C ILE A 189 16.46 3.07 7.96
N HIS A 190 16.22 3.45 9.22
CA HIS A 190 16.16 4.85 9.62
C HIS A 190 17.49 5.59 9.42
N ASP A 191 18.62 4.96 9.73
CA ASP A 191 19.95 5.55 9.52
C ASP A 191 20.20 5.79 8.02
N TRP A 192 19.84 4.81 7.18
CA TRP A 192 19.91 4.97 5.73
C TRP A 192 18.99 6.08 5.21
N LEU A 193 17.75 6.17 5.72
CA LEU A 193 16.82 7.25 5.39
C LEU A 193 17.40 8.62 5.76
N SER A 194 17.94 8.75 6.97
CA SER A 194 18.52 9.99 7.48
C SER A 194 19.67 10.49 6.59
N HIS A 195 20.58 9.59 6.21
CA HIS A 195 21.67 9.90 5.28
C HIS A 195 21.15 10.37 3.91
N ASN A 196 20.12 9.71 3.38
CA ASN A 196 19.56 10.07 2.08
C ASN A 196 18.71 11.34 2.11
N ILE A 197 18.10 11.69 3.24
CA ILE A 197 17.45 12.99 3.45
C ILE A 197 18.48 14.11 3.37
N GLU A 198 19.63 13.97 4.02
CA GLU A 198 20.74 14.93 3.93
C GLU A 198 21.24 15.06 2.49
N TYR A 199 21.46 13.93 1.81
CA TYR A 199 21.87 13.90 0.41
C TYR A 199 20.85 14.62 -0.49
N ALA A 200 19.56 14.30 -0.38
CA ALA A 200 18.51 14.92 -1.18
C ALA A 200 18.42 16.44 -0.93
N THR A 201 18.63 16.87 0.32
CA THR A 201 18.71 18.29 0.68
C THR A 201 19.91 18.97 -0.01
N GLN A 202 21.10 18.36 0.04
CA GLN A 202 22.29 18.88 -0.66
C GLN A 202 22.13 18.95 -2.17
N LYS A 203 21.33 18.06 -2.76
CA LYS A 203 20.98 18.08 -4.19
C LYS A 203 19.92 19.12 -4.56
N GLY A 204 19.34 19.82 -3.59
CA GLY A 204 18.26 20.78 -3.80
C GLY A 204 16.92 20.13 -4.15
N TRP A 205 16.75 18.84 -3.84
CA TRP A 205 15.50 18.10 -4.06
C TRP A 205 14.49 18.31 -2.94
N LEU A 206 14.98 18.65 -1.75
CA LEU A 206 14.19 19.00 -0.57
C LEU A 206 14.51 20.43 -0.17
N ILE A 207 13.49 21.16 0.28
CA ILE A 207 13.65 22.52 0.81
C ILE A 207 14.22 22.44 2.23
N ASP A 208 15.35 23.09 2.46
CA ASP A 208 15.95 23.24 3.80
C ASP A 208 15.34 24.47 4.48
N ALA A 209 14.14 24.27 5.05
CA ALA A 209 13.35 25.27 5.75
C ALA A 209 12.74 24.70 7.05
#